data_AF-A0A8J6EBY8-F1
#
_entry.id   AF-A0A8J6EBY8-F1
#
_cell.length_a   1.000
_cell.length_b   1.000
_cell.length_c   1.000
_cell.angle_alpha   90.00
_cell.angle_beta   90.00
_cell.angle_gamma   90.00
#
_symmetry.space_group_name_H-M   'P 1'
#
loop_
_entity.id
_entity.type
_entity.pdbx_description
1 polymer ?
#
loop_
_entity_poly.entity_id
_entity_poly.type
_entity_poly.pdbx_seq_one_letter_code
_entity_poly.pdbx_strand_id
1 'polypeptide(L)' 'MIDMGKLVAMMQDFPSIWDSNCPEYLNKNRKEQSWLQLSAQVYGDAWTNAIEAEKKNLLTEIKSRWRSA' A
#
# COMPACT_ATOMS: atom_id res chain seq x y z
N MET A 1 15.03 0.34 -5.42
CA MET A 1 14.25 1.59 -5.52
C MET A 1 12.85 1.23 -5.98
N ILE A 2 11.81 1.66 -5.27
CA ILE A 2 10.42 1.47 -5.70
C ILE A 2 10.16 2.47 -6.83
N ASP A 3 9.86 1.96 -8.01
CA ASP A 3 9.47 2.76 -9.16
C ASP A 3 8.08 3.36 -8.93
N MET A 4 7.96 4.68 -9.09
CA MET A 4 6.72 5.41 -8.84
C MET A 4 5.62 5.04 -9.84
N GLY A 5 5.98 4.83 -11.11
CA GLY A 5 5.04 4.40 -12.14
C GLY A 5 4.44 3.03 -11.82
N LYS A 6 5.27 2.11 -11.35
CA LYS A 6 4.82 0.79 -10.88
C LYS A 6 3.92 0.89 -9.65
N LEU A 7 4.25 1.77 -8.70
CA LEU A 7 3.41 2.00 -7.51
C LEU A 7 2.03 2.56 -7.89
N VAL A 8 1.98 3.59 -8.75
CA VAL A 8 0.72 4.18 -9.23
C VAL A 8 -0.15 3.13 -9.92
N ALA A 9 0.43 2.33 -10.82
CA ALA A 9 -0.30 1.27 -11.51
C ALA A 9 -0.88 0.24 -10.54
N MET A 10 -0.13 -0.14 -9.50
CA MET A 10 -0.64 -1.06 -8.47
C MET A 10 -1.73 -0.39 -7.62
N MET A 11 -1.62 0.90 -7.31
CA MET A 11 -2.64 1.61 -6.52
C MET A 11 -3.95 1.79 -7.27
N GLN A 12 -3.97 1.76 -8.61
CA GLN A 12 -5.20 1.73 -9.39
C GLN A 12 -6.08 0.50 -9.07
N ASP A 13 -5.47 -0.61 -8.66
CA ASP A 13 -6.19 -1.82 -8.21
C ASP A 13 -6.85 -1.64 -6.83
N PHE A 14 -6.46 -0.61 -6.09
CA PHE A 14 -6.91 -0.32 -4.73
C PHE A 14 -7.58 1.06 -4.61
N PRO A 15 -8.76 1.26 -5.24
CA PRO A 15 -9.48 2.54 -5.20
C PRO A 15 -9.89 2.92 -3.77
N SER A 16 -10.05 1.95 -2.87
CA SER A 16 -10.28 2.17 -1.44
C SER A 16 -9.21 3.04 -0.78
N ILE A 17 -7.99 3.15 -1.33
CA ILE A 17 -6.90 3.93 -0.74
C ILE A 17 -6.97 5.41 -1.15
N TRP A 18 -7.26 5.70 -2.42
CA TRP A 18 -7.07 7.03 -3.02
C TRP A 18 -8.36 7.63 -3.61
N ASP A 19 -9.33 6.83 -4.02
CA ASP A 19 -10.55 7.32 -4.65
C ASP A 19 -11.60 7.67 -3.60
N SER A 20 -11.88 8.95 -3.42
CA SER A 20 -12.88 9.45 -2.46
C SER A 20 -14.32 9.10 -2.85
N ASN A 21 -14.56 8.74 -4.11
CA ASN A 21 -15.88 8.30 -4.58
C ASN A 21 -16.13 6.82 -4.29
N CYS A 22 -15.09 6.06 -3.96
CA CYS A 22 -15.20 4.67 -3.61
C CYS A 22 -15.89 4.55 -2.24
N PRO A 23 -16.98 3.78 -2.11
CA PRO A 23 -17.67 3.60 -0.83
C PRO A 23 -16.75 2.99 0.25
N GLU A 24 -15.72 2.25 -0.18
CA GLU A 24 -14.73 1.63 0.70
C GLU A 24 -13.64 2.61 1.17
N TYR A 25 -13.57 3.82 0.62
CA TYR A 25 -12.59 4.83 1.02
C TYR A 25 -12.75 5.29 2.48
N LEU A 26 -13.98 5.32 2.99
CA LEU A 26 -14.22 5.65 4.39
C LEU A 26 -14.00 4.44 5.32
N ASN A 27 -13.91 3.23 4.77
CA ASN A 27 -13.71 2.03 5.54
C ASN A 27 -12.23 1.86 5.89
N LYS A 28 -11.88 2.23 7.14
CA LYS A 28 -10.52 2.12 7.68
C LYS A 28 -9.95 0.70 7.59
N ASN A 29 -10.78 -0.32 7.81
CA ASN A 29 -10.33 -1.70 7.76
C ASN A 29 -9.98 -2.12 6.32
N ARG A 30 -10.82 -1.76 5.35
CA ARG A 30 -10.52 -1.98 3.92
C ARG A 30 -9.29 -1.24 3.46
N LYS A 31 -9.13 0.03 3.84
CA LYS A 31 -7.91 0.80 3.56
C LYS A 31 -6.66 0.10 4.08
N GLU A 32 -6.70 -0.38 5.32
CA GLU A 32 -5.57 -1.11 5.90
C GLU A 32 -5.28 -2.41 5.16
N GLN A 33 -6.31 -3.20 4.84
CA GLN A 33 -6.16 -4.42 4.04
C GLN A 33 -5.57 -4.15 2.66
N SER A 34 -6.06 -3.12 1.95
CA SER A 34 -5.54 -2.73 0.65
C SER A 34 -4.08 -2.28 0.73
N TRP A 35 -3.68 -1.55 1.78
CA TRP A 35 -2.28 -1.22 2.01
C TRP A 35 -1.42 -2.45 2.23
N LEU A 36 -1.88 -3.42 3.05
CA LEU A 36 -1.17 -4.68 3.30
C LEU A 36 -0.96 -5.48 2.02
N GLN A 37 -2.01 -5.60 1.20
CA GLN A 37 -1.97 -6.29 -0.09
C GLN A 37 -1.02 -5.59 -1.07
N LEU A 38 -1.08 -4.26 -1.16
CA LEU A 38 -0.18 -3.47 -1.99
C LEU A 38 1.29 -3.70 -1.58
N SER A 39 1.59 -3.62 -0.27
CA SER A 39 2.95 -3.86 0.21
C SER A 39 3.43 -5.30 -0.04
N ALA A 40 2.53 -6.28 0.04
CA ALA A 40 2.86 -7.65 -0.35
C ALA A 40 3.23 -7.77 -1.83
N GLN A 41 2.52 -7.06 -2.73
CA GLN A 41 2.84 -7.05 -4.16
C GLN A 41 4.11 -6.28 -4.50
N VAL A 42 4.38 -5.18 -3.80
CA VAL A 42 5.56 -4.33 -4.04
C VAL A 42 6.84 -5.01 -3.55
N TYR A 43 6.81 -5.58 -2.35
CA TYR A 43 8.00 -6.13 -1.70
C TYR A 43 8.15 -7.65 -1.86
N GLY A 44 7.10 -8.38 -2.27
CA GLY A 44 7.15 -9.81 -2.58
C GLY A 44 7.71 -10.65 -1.43
N ASP A 45 8.77 -11.42 -1.68
CA ASP A 45 9.47 -12.21 -0.67
C ASP A 45 9.95 -11.40 0.55
N ALA A 46 10.33 -10.14 0.35
CA ALA A 46 10.72 -9.27 1.46
C ALA A 46 9.54 -8.97 2.40
N TRP A 47 8.30 -8.95 1.88
CA TRP A 47 7.11 -8.83 2.73
C TRP A 47 6.80 -10.14 3.47
N THR A 48 6.91 -11.28 2.79
CA THR A 48 6.62 -12.59 3.39
C THR A 48 7.60 -12.94 4.49
N ASN A 49 8.89 -12.66 4.29
CA ASN A 49 9.94 -12.92 5.28
C ASN A 49 10.07 -11.82 6.34
N ALA A 50 9.46 -10.65 6.13
CA ALA A 50 9.48 -9.57 7.11
C ALA A 50 8.64 -9.92 8.35
N ILE A 51 9.21 -9.60 9.52
CA ILE A 51 8.49 -9.62 10.79
C ILE A 51 7.50 -8.44 10.87
N GLU A 52 6.56 -8.48 11.82
CA GLU A 52 5.53 -7.43 11.96
C GLU A 52 6.10 -6.01 12.11
N ALA A 53 7.22 -5.86 12.82
CA ALA A 53 7.91 -4.58 12.96
C ALA A 53 8.43 -4.06 11.61
N GLU A 54 9.01 -4.93 10.79
CA GLU A 54 9.47 -4.57 9.46
C GLU A 54 8.31 -4.28 8.51
N LYS A 55 7.25 -5.08 8.56
CA LYS A 55 6.02 -4.82 7.79
C LYS A 55 5.45 -3.43 8.08
N LYS A 56 5.47 -2.99 9.35
CA LYS A 56 5.08 -1.63 9.74
C LYS A 56 6.00 -0.56 9.16
N ASN A 57 7.32 -0.80 9.12
CA ASN A 57 8.28 0.11 8.49
C ASN A 57 8.04 0.20 6.97
N LEU A 58 7.91 -0.94 6.29
CA LEU A 58 7.63 -1.02 4.85
C LEU A 58 6.31 -0.32 4.48
N LEU A 59 5.26 -0.54 5.29
CA LEU A 59 3.98 0.17 5.15
C LEU A 59 4.14 1.68 5.31
N THR A 60 4.92 2.11 6.30
CA THR A 60 5.17 3.54 6.56
C THR A 60 5.94 4.17 5.40
N GLU A 61 6.93 3.45 4.86
CA GLU A 61 7.71 3.88 3.71
C GLU A 61 6.81 4.06 2.47
N ILE A 62 6.03 3.04 2.11
CA ILE A 62 5.09 3.11 0.97
C ILE A 62 4.07 4.24 1.15
N LYS A 63 3.47 4.37 2.34
CA LYS A 63 2.50 5.43 2.64
C LYS A 63 3.12 6.82 2.55
N SER A 64 4.36 6.96 2.99
CA SER A 64 5.12 8.22 2.88
C SER A 64 5.46 8.53 1.43
N ARG A 65 5.92 7.51 0.68
CA ARG A 65 6.22 7.60 -0.74
C ARG A 65 5.01 8.07 -1.56
N TRP A 66 3.84 7.50 -1.29
CA TRP A 66 2.59 7.89 -1.94
C TRP A 66 2.12 9.29 -1.52
N ARG A 67 2.27 9.68 -0.24
CA ARG A 67 1.90 11.05 0.18
C ARG A 67 2.81 12.13 -0.37
N SER A 68 4.04 11.76 -0.71
CA SER A 68 5.04 12.67 -1.31
C SER A 68 5.03 12.61 -2.84
N ALA A 69 4.15 11.81 -3.44
CA ALA A 69 3.91 11.71 -4.88
C ALA A 69 2.92 12.78 -5.34
#